data_AF-Q5DCT8-F1
#
_entry.id   AF-Q5DCT8-F1
#
_cell.length_a   1.000
_cell.length_b   1.000
_cell.length_c   1.000
_cell.angle_alpha   90.00
_cell.angle_beta   90.00
_cell.angle_gamma   90.00
#
_symmetry.space_group_name_H-M   'P 1'
#
loop_
_entity.id
_entity.type
_entity.pdbx_description
1 polymer ?
#
loop_
_entity_poly.entity_id
_entity_poly.type
_entity_poly.pdbx_seq_one_letter_code
_entity_poly.pdbx_strand_id
1 'polypeptide(L)'
;MLSKDIIDVEACASYLERCQNLDGCFGTRPGSESHAGQAYCVVGSLAILRQLHRLNIDRAAWWLAERQLPSGGLNGRPEKTPDVCYSWWTVATLTIFGRLSWIKQNDLTRFILASQIHKPVV
;
A
#
# COMPACT_ATOMS: atom_id res chain seq x y z
N MET A 1 -0.04 9.80 22.90
CA MET A 1 -0.13 8.33 22.82
C MET A 1 -1.62 7.99 22.90
N LEU A 2 -2.18 7.24 21.95
CA LEU A 2 -3.61 6.84 22.02
C LEU A 2 -3.84 6.12 23.37
N SER A 3 -4.79 6.57 24.19
CA SER A 3 -5.08 5.88 25.45
C SER A 3 -5.67 4.51 25.11
N LYS A 4 -5.22 3.48 25.83
CA LYS A 4 -5.67 2.10 25.64
C LYS A 4 -7.17 1.91 25.92
N ASP A 5 -7.80 2.91 26.52
CA ASP A 5 -9.19 2.88 26.95
C ASP A 5 -10.19 3.20 25.82
N ILE A 6 -9.72 3.65 24.65
CA ILE A 6 -10.58 4.02 23.50
C ILE A 6 -10.56 2.94 22.40
N ILE A 7 -9.46 2.21 22.24
CA ILE A 7 -9.28 1.23 21.15
C ILE A 7 -8.74 -0.07 21.72
N ASP A 8 -9.45 -1.17 21.47
CA ASP A 8 -8.90 -2.52 21.67
C ASP A 8 -7.85 -2.82 20.60
N VAL A 9 -6.59 -2.64 20.99
CA VAL A 9 -5.44 -2.82 20.10
C VAL A 9 -5.31 -4.25 19.61
N GLU A 10 -5.58 -5.24 20.48
CA GLU A 10 -5.40 -6.65 20.13
C GLU A 10 -6.48 -7.13 19.16
N ALA A 11 -7.74 -6.77 19.42
CA ALA A 11 -8.84 -7.08 18.52
C ALA A 11 -8.65 -6.41 17.16
N CYS A 12 -8.22 -5.15 17.14
CA CYS A 12 -7.91 -4.42 15.91
C CYS A 12 -6.77 -5.09 15.14
N ALA A 13 -5.63 -5.36 15.79
CA ALA A 13 -4.47 -5.95 15.15
C ALA A 13 -4.77 -7.35 14.59
N SER A 14 -5.45 -8.19 15.38
CA SER A 14 -5.89 -9.52 14.96
C SER A 14 -6.85 -9.49 13.77
N TYR A 15 -7.74 -8.49 13.68
CA TYR A 15 -8.62 -8.35 12.52
C TYR A 15 -7.86 -7.96 11.26
N LEU A 16 -6.94 -6.99 11.38
CA LEU A 16 -6.12 -6.51 10.28
C LEU A 16 -5.14 -7.59 9.77
N GLU A 17 -4.58 -8.40 10.67
CA GLU A 17 -3.73 -9.56 10.33
C GLU A 17 -4.48 -10.56 9.44
N ARG A 18 -5.74 -10.89 9.78
CA ARG A 18 -6.59 -11.79 8.96
C ARG A 18 -6.98 -11.20 7.60
N CYS A 19 -6.76 -9.92 7.36
CA CYS A 19 -6.98 -9.32 6.05
C CYS A 19 -5.84 -9.62 5.07
N GLN A 20 -4.70 -10.14 5.52
CA GLN A 20 -3.62 -10.57 4.63
C GLN A 20 -4.01 -11.87 3.91
N ASN A 21 -4.11 -11.78 2.59
CA ASN A 21 -4.50 -12.90 1.74
C ASN A 21 -3.31 -13.78 1.36
N LEU A 22 -3.63 -14.92 0.74
CA LEU A 22 -2.63 -15.86 0.22
C LEU A 22 -1.72 -15.25 -0.85
N ASP A 23 -2.13 -14.21 -1.57
CA ASP A 23 -1.24 -13.52 -2.52
C ASP A 23 -0.25 -12.57 -1.83
N GLY A 24 -0.45 -12.30 -0.53
CA GLY A 24 0.42 -11.49 0.32
C GLY A 24 -0.12 -10.09 0.64
N CYS A 25 -1.10 -9.60 -0.10
CA CYS A 25 -1.65 -8.26 0.10
C CYS A 25 -3.00 -8.33 0.82
N PHE A 26 -3.68 -7.19 0.96
CA PHE A 26 -4.74 -6.99 1.93
C PHE A 26 -6.08 -6.68 1.28
N GLY A 27 -7.12 -7.38 1.73
CA GLY A 27 -8.52 -7.12 1.40
C GLY A 27 -9.20 -6.19 2.40
N THR A 28 -10.35 -5.62 2.02
CA THR A 28 -11.15 -4.73 2.89
C THR A 28 -11.70 -5.43 4.14
N ARG A 29 -11.75 -6.75 4.09
CA ARG A 29 -12.08 -7.70 5.15
C ARG A 29 -11.41 -9.05 4.83
N PRO A 30 -11.30 -9.98 5.80
CA PRO A 30 -10.72 -11.30 5.55
C PRO A 30 -11.34 -12.00 4.33
N GLY A 31 -10.48 -12.49 3.42
CA GLY A 31 -10.87 -13.19 2.19
C GLY A 31 -11.37 -12.30 1.05
N SER A 32 -11.40 -10.97 1.20
CA SER A 32 -11.71 -10.06 0.08
C SER A 32 -10.50 -9.82 -0.81
N GLU A 33 -10.73 -9.42 -2.06
CA GLU A 33 -9.67 -9.16 -3.05
C GLU A 33 -8.61 -8.19 -2.53
N SER A 34 -7.34 -8.52 -2.79
CA SER A 34 -6.20 -7.70 -2.42
C SER A 34 -6.13 -6.39 -3.19
N HIS A 35 -5.85 -5.30 -2.47
CA HIS A 35 -5.81 -3.96 -3.04
C HIS A 35 -4.74 -3.07 -2.42
N ALA A 36 -3.99 -2.32 -3.24
CA ALA A 36 -2.89 -1.46 -2.79
C ALA A 36 -3.34 -0.36 -1.81
N GLY A 37 -4.51 0.24 -2.04
CA GLY A 37 -5.09 1.21 -1.10
C GLY A 37 -5.39 0.60 0.28
N GLN A 38 -5.82 -0.66 0.29
CA GLN A 38 -6.12 -1.35 1.54
C GLN A 38 -4.84 -1.83 2.24
N ALA A 39 -3.80 -2.17 1.49
CA ALA A 39 -2.48 -2.41 2.06
C ALA A 39 -2.00 -1.21 2.88
N TYR A 40 -2.13 0.01 2.35
CA TYR A 40 -1.79 1.21 3.10
C TYR A 40 -2.60 1.36 4.38
N CYS A 41 -3.93 1.17 4.33
CA CYS A 41 -4.77 1.26 5.52
C CYS A 41 -4.39 0.24 6.60
N VAL A 42 -4.18 -1.03 6.23
CA VAL A 42 -3.79 -2.09 7.16
C VAL A 42 -2.40 -1.82 7.74
N VAL A 43 -1.42 -1.59 6.87
CA VAL A 43 -0.01 -1.42 7.26
C VAL A 43 0.18 -0.14 8.06
N GLY A 44 -0.42 0.97 7.65
CA GLY A 44 -0.39 2.23 8.38
C GLY A 44 -1.01 2.11 9.78
N SER A 45 -2.15 1.42 9.89
CA SER A 45 -2.80 1.17 11.18
C SER A 45 -1.91 0.33 12.10
N LEU A 46 -1.38 -0.79 11.60
CA LEU A 46 -0.49 -1.66 12.38
C LEU A 46 0.84 -0.98 12.72
N ALA A 47 1.36 -0.08 11.87
CA ALA A 47 2.53 0.73 12.17
C ALA A 47 2.28 1.67 13.35
N ILE A 48 1.16 2.39 13.34
CA ILE A 48 0.75 3.29 14.44
C ILE A 48 0.59 2.49 15.74
N LEU A 49 -0.01 1.30 15.66
CA LEU A 49 -0.21 0.40 16.80
C LEU A 49 1.06 -0.35 17.24
N ARG A 50 2.18 -0.24 16.50
CA ARG A 50 3.43 -0.98 16.71
C ARG A 50 3.27 -2.51 16.63
N GLN A 51 2.40 -2.98 15.73
CA GLN A 51 2.02 -4.38 15.53
C GLN A 51 2.40 -4.93 14.13
N LEU A 52 3.35 -4.29 13.43
CA LEU A 52 3.78 -4.72 12.09
C LEU A 52 4.37 -6.14 12.03
N HIS A 53 4.93 -6.63 13.14
CA HIS A 53 5.55 -7.95 13.23
C HIS A 53 4.59 -9.12 12.96
N ARG A 54 3.27 -8.86 12.97
CA ARG A 54 2.22 -9.83 12.65
C ARG A 54 2.11 -10.13 11.15
N LEU A 55 2.62 -9.24 10.32
CA LEU A 55 2.46 -9.34 8.87
C LEU A 55 3.62 -10.10 8.24
N ASN A 56 3.32 -10.82 7.16
CA ASN A 56 4.36 -11.21 6.21
C ASN A 56 4.74 -9.99 5.34
N ILE A 57 5.71 -9.21 5.82
CA ILE A 57 6.12 -7.93 5.22
C ILE A 57 6.69 -8.12 3.81
N ASP A 58 7.63 -9.03 3.62
CA ASP A 58 8.30 -9.18 2.32
C ASP A 58 7.34 -9.68 1.24
N ARG A 59 6.37 -10.52 1.58
CA ARG A 59 5.33 -10.97 0.64
C ARG A 59 4.40 -9.82 0.23
N ALA A 60 4.00 -8.98 1.19
CA ALA A 60 3.21 -7.78 0.89
C ALA A 60 3.99 -6.78 0.05
N ALA A 61 5.27 -6.56 0.37
CA ALA A 61 6.14 -5.66 -0.38
C ALA A 61 6.35 -6.14 -1.81
N TRP A 62 6.56 -7.45 -2.02
CA TRP A 62 6.66 -8.04 -3.34
C TRP A 62 5.38 -7.81 -4.15
N TRP A 63 4.21 -8.12 -3.58
CA TRP A 63 2.93 -7.93 -4.26
C TRP A 63 2.71 -6.47 -4.69
N LEU A 64 3.13 -5.51 -3.85
CA LEU A 64 3.03 -4.08 -4.12
C LEU A 64 4.04 -3.61 -5.17
N ALA A 65 5.27 -4.13 -5.17
CA ALA A 65 6.27 -3.80 -6.19
C ALA A 65 5.83 -4.27 -7.58
N GLU A 66 5.18 -5.43 -7.68
CA GLU A 66 4.56 -5.97 -8.90
C GLU A 66 3.33 -5.15 -9.37
N ARG A 67 2.99 -4.03 -8.74
CA ARG A 67 2.00 -3.08 -9.24
C ARG A 67 2.58 -2.08 -10.22
N GLN A 68 3.90 -1.94 -10.32
CA GLN A 68 4.50 -0.98 -11.23
C GLN A 68 4.45 -1.52 -12.66
N LEU A 69 3.74 -0.82 -13.54
CA LEU A 69 3.52 -1.21 -14.93
C LEU A 69 4.57 -0.60 -15.88
N PRO A 70 4.67 -1.05 -17.15
CA PRO A 70 5.59 -0.47 -18.13
C PRO A 70 5.43 1.04 -18.36
N SER A 71 4.26 1.61 -18.06
CA SER A 71 4.02 3.07 -18.08
C SER A 71 4.75 3.84 -16.97
N GLY A 72 5.35 3.14 -16.00
CA GLY A 72 5.96 3.70 -14.80
C GLY A 72 4.98 3.88 -13.63
N GLY A 73 3.69 3.99 -13.92
CA GLY A 73 2.63 4.12 -12.92
C GLY A 73 2.31 2.81 -12.20
N LEU A 74 1.59 2.94 -11.09
CA LEU A 74 1.17 1.81 -10.24
C LEU A 74 -0.33 1.56 -10.39
N ASN A 75 -0.75 0.30 -10.38
CA ASN A 75 -2.16 -0.07 -10.32
C ASN A 75 -2.59 -0.53 -8.92
N GLY A 76 -3.90 -0.54 -8.67
CA GLY A 76 -4.45 -0.91 -7.37
C GLY A 76 -4.51 -2.41 -7.11
N ARG A 77 -4.58 -3.19 -8.18
CA ARG A 77 -4.68 -4.65 -8.18
C ARG A 77 -4.25 -5.18 -9.55
N PRO A 78 -3.89 -6.48 -9.67
CA PRO A 78 -3.52 -7.10 -10.93
C PRO A 78 -4.54 -6.84 -12.05
N GLU A 79 -4.06 -6.80 -13.29
CA GLU A 79 -4.90 -6.64 -14.49
C GLU A 79 -5.74 -5.35 -14.54
N LYS A 80 -5.30 -4.28 -13.86
CA LYS A 80 -5.91 -2.94 -13.95
C LYS A 80 -4.92 -1.89 -14.44
N THR A 81 -5.48 -0.81 -14.97
CA THR A 81 -4.73 0.36 -15.43
C THR A 81 -4.03 1.07 -14.26
N PRO A 82 -2.93 1.78 -14.52
CA PRO A 82 -2.28 2.60 -13.51
C PRO A 82 -3.15 3.81 -13.15
N ASP A 83 -3.05 4.25 -11.90
CA ASP A 83 -3.68 5.47 -11.39
C ASP A 83 -2.69 6.17 -10.45
N VAL A 84 -2.60 7.49 -10.56
CA VAL A 84 -1.66 8.31 -9.78
C VAL A 84 -1.82 8.14 -8.28
N CYS A 85 -3.03 7.85 -7.77
CA CYS A 85 -3.24 7.66 -6.34
C CYS A 85 -2.49 6.43 -5.78
N TYR A 86 -2.28 5.38 -6.59
CA TYR A 86 -1.50 4.21 -6.17
C TYR A 86 -0.01 4.52 -6.04
N SER A 87 0.47 5.63 -6.61
CA SER A 87 1.80 6.15 -6.28
C SER A 87 1.91 6.43 -4.79
N TRP A 88 0.90 7.05 -4.18
CA TRP A 88 0.91 7.29 -2.73
C TRP A 88 0.71 6.00 -1.94
N TRP A 89 -0.35 5.24 -2.23
CA TRP A 89 -0.69 4.04 -1.45
C TRP A 89 0.44 3.01 -1.42
N THR A 90 1.04 2.74 -2.58
CA THR A 90 2.13 1.75 -2.68
C THR A 90 3.44 2.29 -2.11
N VAL A 91 3.86 3.51 -2.48
CA VAL A 91 5.16 4.06 -2.02
C VAL A 91 5.16 4.27 -0.51
N ALA A 92 4.08 4.78 0.07
CA ALA A 92 4.00 4.97 1.52
C ALA A 92 4.08 3.62 2.25
N THR A 93 3.38 2.59 1.75
CA THR A 93 3.44 1.24 2.33
C THR A 93 4.84 0.64 2.23
N LEU A 94 5.49 0.71 1.07
CA LEU A 94 6.86 0.24 0.88
C LEU A 94 7.88 1.03 1.70
N THR A 95 7.62 2.31 1.97
CA THR A 95 8.46 3.13 2.86
C THR A 95 8.36 2.63 4.30
N ILE A 96 7.15 2.33 4.80
CA ILE A 96 6.95 1.74 6.14
C ILE A 96 7.70 0.41 6.26
N PHE A 97 7.71 -0.40 5.19
CA PHE A 97 8.43 -1.67 5.15
C PHE A 97 9.95 -1.55 4.96
N GLY A 98 10.49 -0.37 4.65
CA GLY A 98 11.90 -0.21 4.27
C GLY A 98 12.25 -0.94 2.96
N ARG A 99 11.33 -0.91 1.98
CA ARG A 99 11.43 -1.56 0.66
C ARG A 99 11.21 -0.58 -0.49
N LEU A 100 11.37 0.72 -0.24
CA LEU A 100 11.16 1.77 -1.25
C LEU A 100 12.00 1.55 -2.52
N SER A 101 13.22 1.02 -2.37
CA SER A 101 14.14 0.75 -3.49
C SER A 101 13.63 -0.31 -4.48
N TRP A 102 12.53 -1.00 -4.19
CA TRP A 102 11.93 -1.99 -5.09
C TRP A 102 11.11 -1.34 -6.21
N ILE A 103 10.84 -0.04 -6.13
CA ILE A 103 10.17 0.74 -7.17
C ILE A 103 11.19 1.42 -8.08
N LYS A 104 10.94 1.38 -9.39
CA LYS A 104 11.71 2.17 -10.37
C LYS A 104 11.33 3.64 -10.24
N GLN A 105 12.06 4.35 -9.38
CA GLN A 105 11.81 5.75 -9.01
C GLN A 105 11.70 6.68 -10.22
N ASN A 106 12.59 6.56 -11.20
CA ASN A 106 12.62 7.44 -12.37
C ASN A 106 11.35 7.30 -13.21
N ASP A 107 10.87 6.07 -13.40
CA ASP A 107 9.68 5.81 -14.21
C ASP A 107 8.41 6.28 -13.49
N LEU A 108 8.31 6.04 -12.18
CA LEU A 108 7.19 6.55 -11.38
C LEU A 108 7.17 8.08 -11.34
N THR A 109 8.33 8.73 -11.21
CA THR A 109 8.43 10.19 -11.21
C THR A 109 7.90 10.78 -12.52
N ARG A 110 8.29 10.21 -13.67
CA ARG A 110 7.76 10.62 -14.98
C ARG A 110 6.25 10.45 -15.06
N PHE A 111 5.72 9.32 -14.58
CA PHE A 111 4.28 9.06 -14.56
C PHE A 111 3.50 10.09 -13.71
N ILE A 112 4.00 10.40 -12.51
CA ILE A 112 3.37 11.40 -11.61
C ILE A 112 3.38 12.79 -12.27
N LEU A 113 4.50 13.21 -12.85
CA LEU A 113 4.60 14.51 -13.52
C LEU A 113 3.67 14.59 -14.74
N ALA A 114 3.56 13.52 -15.51
CA ALA A 114 2.63 13.43 -16.64
C ALA A 114 1.14 13.43 -16.23
N SER A 115 0.84 13.14 -14.95
CA SER A 115 -0.53 13.13 -14.41
C SER A 115 -0.99 14.51 -13.89
N GLN A 116 -0.15 15.54 -13.98
CA GLN A 116 -0.52 16.89 -13.56
C GLN A 116 -1.44 17.54 -14.59
N ILE A 117 -2.43 18.30 -14.09
CA ILE A 117 -3.20 19.19 -14.97
C ILE A 117 -2.22 20.19 -15.58
N HIS A 118 -2.07 20.17 -16.90
CA HIS A 118 -1.40 21.24 -17.61
C HIS A 118 -2.20 22.53 -17.42
N LYS A 119 -1.68 23.45 -16.62
CA LYS A 119 -2.15 24.83 -16.69
C LYS A 119 -1.67 25.38 -18.03
N PRO A 120 -2.55 25.86 -18.91
CA PRO A 120 -2.09 26.66 -20.04
C PRO A 120 -1.32 27.85 -19.47
N VAL A 121 -0.12 28.07 -20.00
CA VAL A 121 0.66 29.29 -19.71
C VAL A 121 -0.13 30.42 -20.36
N VAL A 122 -0.86 31.18 -19.54
CA VAL A 122 -1.43 32.48 -19.89
C VAL A 122 -0.33 33.53 -19.91
#